data_AF-A0A7C7VM15-F1
#
_entry.id   AF-A0A7C7VM15-F1
#
_cell.length_a   1.000
_cell.length_b   1.000
_cell.length_c   1.000
_cell.angle_alpha   90.00
_cell.angle_beta   90.00
_cell.angle_gamma   90.00
#
_symmetry.space_group_name_H-M   'P 1'
#
loop_
_entity.id
_entity.type
_entity.pdbx_description
1 polymer ?
#
loop_
_entity_poly.entity_id
_entity_poly.type
_entity_poly.pdbx_seq_one_letter_code
_entity_poly.pdbx_strand_id
1 'polypeptide(L)'
;MIETVFEEQHLSFKFRFETLLRLRQRHVEAAEVELASLLEKSRSLSDSIAVAAERLRLFRHDLDRRLQEGLPAEEYHLCIMHMETVKDRMDNNREELTALQDEIRKARYRLNIRYREKKMVEKLRQRDLERYLNEKRLKEQKEVDSLSTIRHAWKQKNGEKTV
;
A
#
# COMPACT_ATOMS: atom_id res chain seq x y z
N MET A 1 19.69 26.95 3.37
CA MET A 1 19.33 27.94 2.31
C MET A 1 19.39 27.36 0.89
N ILE A 2 19.25 26.03 0.71
CA ILE A 2 19.16 25.41 -0.64
C ILE A 2 17.77 24.79 -0.86
N GLU A 3 17.03 24.47 0.20
CA GLU A 3 15.70 23.86 0.11
C GLU A 3 14.62 24.81 -0.41
N THR A 4 14.70 26.11 -0.12
CA THR A 4 13.70 27.10 -0.54
C THR A 4 13.70 27.41 -2.04
N VAL A 5 14.83 27.23 -2.74
CA VAL A 5 14.91 27.48 -4.19
C VAL A 5 14.29 26.34 -5.00
N PHE A 6 14.19 25.13 -4.43
CA PHE A 6 13.55 23.99 -5.06
C PHE A 6 12.01 24.03 -4.97
N GLU A 7 11.44 24.68 -3.96
CA GLU A 7 9.99 24.80 -3.80
C GLU A 7 9.33 25.78 -4.78
N GLU A 8 10.00 26.88 -5.14
CA GLU A 8 9.40 27.89 -6.02
C GLU A 8 9.29 27.43 -7.49
N GLN A 9 10.17 26.54 -7.95
CA GLN A 9 10.17 26.06 -9.34
C GLN A 9 9.00 25.10 -9.65
N HIS A 10 8.33 24.57 -8.63
CA HIS A 10 7.19 23.67 -8.76
C HIS A 10 5.85 24.37 -9.06
N LEU A 11 5.71 25.68 -8.80
CA LEU A 11 4.42 26.37 -8.80
C LEU A 11 3.73 26.50 -10.18
N SER A 12 4.43 26.27 -11.31
CA SER A 12 3.86 26.43 -12.66
C SER A 12 3.72 25.14 -13.48
N PHE A 13 4.36 24.04 -13.07
CA PHE A 13 4.25 22.77 -13.82
C PHE A 13 2.89 22.11 -13.59
N LYS A 14 2.08 22.02 -14.65
CA LYS A 14 0.78 21.32 -14.63
C LYS A 14 0.89 19.99 -15.37
N PHE A 15 0.82 18.90 -14.61
CA PHE A 15 0.78 17.56 -15.20
C PHE A 15 -0.62 17.25 -15.73
N ARG A 16 -0.73 16.93 -17.03
CA ARG A 16 -2.01 16.68 -17.69
C ARG A 16 -2.81 15.52 -17.10
N PHE A 17 -2.11 14.54 -16.50
CA PHE A 17 -2.75 13.34 -15.92
C PHE A 17 -2.81 13.37 -14.38
N GLU A 18 -2.81 14.55 -13.75
CA GLU A 18 -2.86 14.68 -12.29
C GLU A 18 -4.09 14.03 -11.66
N THR A 19 -5.26 14.15 -12.31
CA THR A 19 -6.50 13.49 -11.87
C THR A 19 -6.37 11.97 -11.94
N LEU A 20 -5.75 11.44 -13.00
CA LEU A 20 -5.50 10.01 -13.13
C LEU A 20 -4.52 9.51 -12.07
N LEU A 21 -3.46 10.27 -11.78
CA LEU A 21 -2.50 9.92 -10.73
C LEU A 21 -3.18 9.83 -9.36
N ARG A 22 -4.02 10.81 -9.01
CA ARG A 22 -4.83 10.79 -7.79
C ARG A 22 -5.81 9.62 -7.74
N LEU A 23 -6.46 9.31 -8.86
CA LEU A 23 -7.35 8.14 -8.94
C LEU A 23 -6.58 6.83 -8.69
N ARG A 24 -5.39 6.67 -9.30
CA ARG A 24 -4.54 5.48 -9.08
C ARG A 24 -4.05 5.38 -7.64
N GLN A 25 -3.73 6.52 -7.01
CA GLN A 25 -3.40 6.57 -5.58
C GLN A 25 -4.55 6.03 -4.72
N ARG A 26 -5.78 6.49 -4.96
CA ARG A 26 -6.97 5.98 -4.24
C ARG A 26 -7.21 4.49 -4.47
N HIS A 27 -6.92 3.98 -5.67
CA HIS A 27 -7.03 2.54 -5.92
C HIS A 27 -5.98 1.71 -5.17
N VAL A 28 -4.78 2.25 -4.96
CA VAL A 28 -3.78 1.61 -4.09
C VAL A 28 -4.29 1.59 -2.65
N GLU A 29 -4.70 2.74 -2.13
CA GLU A 29 -5.22 2.87 -0.76
C GLU A 29 -6.39 1.91 -0.50
N ALA A 30 -7.35 1.84 -1.43
CA ALA A 30 -8.48 0.91 -1.32
C ALA A 30 -8.03 -0.57 -1.28
N ALA A 31 -7.04 -0.94 -2.10
CA ALA A 31 -6.50 -2.30 -2.10
C ALA A 31 -5.68 -2.62 -0.84
N GLU A 32 -5.04 -1.62 -0.22
CA GLU A 32 -4.36 -1.78 1.07
C GLU A 32 -5.35 -2.00 2.20
N VAL A 33 -6.44 -1.23 2.23
CA VAL A 33 -7.52 -1.41 3.21
C VAL A 33 -8.17 -2.79 3.06
N GLU A 34 -8.43 -3.22 1.82
CA GLU A 34 -8.95 -4.56 1.53
C GLU A 34 -8.01 -5.65 2.08
N LEU A 35 -6.70 -5.56 1.78
CA LEU A 35 -5.71 -6.51 2.26
C LEU A 35 -5.61 -6.51 3.79
N ALA A 36 -5.62 -5.34 4.43
CA ALA A 36 -5.58 -5.21 5.87
C ALA A 36 -6.79 -5.90 6.53
N SER A 37 -7.99 -5.70 6.00
CA SER A 37 -9.21 -6.35 6.50
C SER A 37 -9.13 -7.88 6.40
N LEU A 38 -8.62 -8.41 5.28
CA LEU A 38 -8.46 -9.85 5.10
C LEU A 38 -7.42 -10.44 6.08
N LEU A 39 -6.31 -9.74 6.31
CA LEU A 39 -5.28 -10.14 7.27
C LEU A 39 -5.82 -10.15 8.70
N GLU A 40 -6.60 -9.14 9.08
CA GLU A 40 -7.22 -9.06 10.39
C GLU A 40 -8.21 -10.21 10.63
N LYS A 41 -9.08 -10.49 9.65
CA LYS A 41 -9.98 -11.66 9.70
C LYS A 41 -9.21 -12.97 9.84
N SER A 42 -8.11 -13.13 9.11
CA SER A 42 -7.28 -14.34 9.15
C SER A 42 -6.62 -14.52 10.52
N ARG A 43 -6.14 -13.44 11.11
CA ARG A 43 -5.62 -13.44 12.47
C ARG A 43 -6.70 -13.83 13.48
N SER A 44 -7.88 -13.22 13.39
CA SER A 44 -8.99 -13.52 14.29
C SER A 44 -9.43 -14.99 14.23
N LEU A 45 -9.53 -15.57 13.04
CA LEU A 45 -9.84 -17.00 12.87
C LEU A 45 -8.74 -17.89 13.44
N SER A 46 -7.47 -17.56 13.17
CA SER A 46 -6.33 -18.30 13.71
C SER A 46 -6.31 -18.28 15.24
N ASP A 47 -6.56 -17.11 15.84
CA ASP A 47 -6.63 -16.94 17.30
C ASP A 47 -7.82 -17.72 17.88
N SER A 48 -8.98 -17.71 17.21
CA SER A 48 -10.16 -18.48 17.60
C SER A 48 -9.88 -19.99 17.61
N ILE A 49 -9.22 -20.51 16.56
CA ILE A 49 -8.82 -21.92 16.48
C ILE A 49 -7.85 -22.26 17.62
N ALA A 50 -6.86 -21.42 17.90
CA ALA A 50 -5.90 -21.64 18.98
C ALA A 50 -6.58 -21.69 20.35
N VAL A 51 -7.49 -20.76 20.63
CA VAL A 51 -8.28 -20.73 21.88
C VAL A 51 -9.16 -21.98 22.00
N ALA A 52 -9.84 -22.39 20.92
CA ALA A 52 -10.67 -23.59 20.92
C ALA A 52 -9.84 -24.87 21.14
N ALA A 53 -8.65 -24.96 20.51
CA ALA A 53 -7.73 -26.07 20.69
C ALA A 53 -7.27 -26.20 22.15
N GLU A 54 -6.89 -25.08 22.77
CA GLU A 54 -6.45 -25.08 24.17
C GLU A 54 -7.60 -25.44 25.12
N ARG A 55 -8.80 -24.93 24.86
CA ARG A 55 -9.99 -25.32 25.63
C ARG A 55 -10.29 -26.81 25.52
N LEU A 56 -10.22 -27.38 24.32
CA LEU A 56 -10.38 -28.83 24.11
C LEU A 56 -9.32 -29.64 24.86
N ARG A 57 -8.07 -29.17 24.85
CA ARG A 57 -6.97 -29.83 25.58
C ARG A 57 -7.23 -29.85 27.08
N LEU A 58 -7.61 -28.71 27.66
CA LEU A 58 -7.93 -28.60 29.09
C LEU A 58 -9.17 -29.42 29.44
N PHE A 59 -10.21 -29.37 28.60
CA PHE A 59 -11.44 -30.13 28.81
C PHE A 59 -11.20 -31.65 28.74
N ARG A 60 -10.37 -32.12 27.82
CA ARG A 60 -9.96 -33.53 27.75
C ARG A 60 -9.22 -33.96 29.01
N HIS A 61 -8.31 -33.13 29.52
CA HIS A 61 -7.60 -33.44 30.76
C HIS A 61 -8.56 -33.52 31.97
N ASP A 62 -9.52 -32.61 32.06
CA ASP A 62 -10.55 -32.66 33.11
C ASP A 62 -11.46 -33.89 32.99
N LEU A 63 -11.84 -34.24 31.76
CA LEU A 63 -12.63 -35.45 31.48
C LEU A 63 -11.88 -36.71 31.91
N ASP A 64 -10.60 -36.82 31.59
CA ASP A 64 -9.75 -37.96 31.98
C ASP A 64 -9.68 -38.09 33.51
N ARG A 65 -9.56 -36.97 34.23
CA ARG A 65 -9.61 -36.96 35.70
C ARG A 65 -10.97 -37.42 36.24
N ARG A 66 -12.07 -36.87 35.72
CA ARG A 66 -13.43 -37.23 36.16
C ARG A 66 -13.76 -38.70 35.87
N LEU A 67 -13.24 -39.26 34.78
CA LEU A 67 -13.36 -40.68 34.48
C LEU A 67 -12.70 -41.55 35.56
N GLN A 68 -11.55 -41.14 36.11
CA GLN A 68 -10.89 -41.85 37.21
C GLN A 68 -11.69 -41.77 38.52
N GLU A 69 -12.47 -40.70 38.71
CA GLU A 69 -13.30 -40.46 39.90
C GLU A 69 -14.68 -41.16 39.83
N GLY A 70 -15.04 -41.75 38.68
CA GLY A 70 -16.31 -42.44 38.47
C GLY A 70 -17.39 -41.55 37.85
N LEU A 71 -17.19 -41.17 36.59
CA LEU A 71 -18.14 -40.36 35.82
C LEU A 71 -19.34 -41.20 35.33
N PRO A 72 -20.59 -40.73 35.51
CA PRO A 72 -21.76 -41.38 34.91
C PRO A 72 -21.69 -41.43 33.39
N ALA A 73 -22.20 -42.51 32.79
CA ALA A 73 -22.16 -42.72 31.34
C ALA A 73 -22.86 -41.61 30.55
N GLU A 74 -23.96 -41.07 31.06
CA GLU A 74 -24.71 -39.96 30.45
C GLU A 74 -23.87 -38.68 30.39
N GLU A 75 -23.18 -38.33 31.49
CA GLU A 75 -22.29 -37.18 31.55
C GLU A 75 -21.08 -37.34 30.62
N TYR A 76 -20.53 -38.56 30.55
CA TYR A 76 -19.46 -38.88 29.61
C TYR A 76 -19.91 -38.64 28.16
N HIS A 77 -21.09 -39.14 27.79
CA HIS A 77 -21.63 -38.98 26.44
C HIS A 77 -21.82 -37.50 26.09
N LEU A 78 -22.36 -36.70 27.01
CA LEU A 78 -22.50 -35.24 26.83
C LEU A 78 -21.15 -34.55 26.62
N CYS A 79 -20.12 -34.96 27.36
CA CYS A 79 -18.76 -34.42 27.20
C CYS A 79 -18.20 -34.73 25.81
N ILE A 80 -18.35 -35.97 25.32
CA ILE A 80 -17.89 -36.36 23.99
C ILE A 80 -18.62 -35.57 22.90
N MET A 81 -19.94 -35.48 22.96
CA MET A 81 -20.72 -34.70 21.99
C MET A 81 -20.30 -33.22 21.96
N HIS A 82 -20.03 -32.64 23.12
CA HIS A 82 -19.52 -31.27 23.20
C HIS A 82 -18.15 -31.13 22.53
N MET A 83 -17.23 -32.06 22.79
CA MET A 83 -15.90 -32.07 22.18
C MET A 83 -15.96 -32.20 20.66
N GLU A 84 -16.81 -33.08 20.15
CA GLU A 84 -17.04 -33.26 18.72
C GLU A 84 -17.56 -31.96 18.09
N THR A 85 -18.57 -31.33 18.70
CA THR A 85 -19.10 -30.04 18.23
C THR A 85 -18.04 -28.95 18.17
N VAL A 86 -17.14 -28.88 19.17
CA VAL A 86 -16.04 -27.91 19.17
C VAL A 86 -15.02 -28.23 18.09
N LYS A 87 -14.71 -29.52 17.89
CA LYS A 87 -13.80 -29.97 16.84
C LYS A 87 -14.34 -29.64 15.45
N ASP A 88 -15.62 -29.92 15.19
CA ASP A 88 -16.26 -29.60 13.91
C ASP A 88 -16.21 -28.09 13.62
N ARG A 89 -16.46 -27.26 14.64
CA ARG A 89 -16.31 -25.80 14.52
C ARG A 89 -14.87 -25.38 14.21
N MET A 90 -13.88 -26.02 14.83
CA MET A 90 -12.47 -25.75 14.53
C MET A 90 -12.11 -26.15 13.10
N ASP A 91 -12.63 -27.28 12.62
CA ASP A 91 -12.37 -27.75 11.25
C ASP A 91 -13.03 -26.82 10.22
N ASN A 92 -14.27 -26.37 10.45
CA ASN A 92 -14.91 -25.32 9.66
C ASN A 92 -14.09 -24.02 9.64
N ASN A 93 -13.60 -23.56 10.80
CA ASN A 93 -12.76 -22.36 10.87
C ASN A 93 -11.42 -22.54 10.13
N ARG A 94 -10.86 -23.75 10.09
CA ARG A 94 -9.63 -24.05 9.34
C ARG A 94 -9.86 -24.03 7.83
N GLU A 95 -11.00 -24.54 7.37
CA GLU A 95 -11.41 -24.45 5.98
C GLU A 95 -11.61 -22.98 5.57
N GLU A 96 -12.31 -22.20 6.39
CA GLU A 96 -12.49 -20.76 6.16
C GLU A 96 -11.14 -20.02 6.15
N LEU A 97 -10.23 -20.35 7.08
CA LEU A 97 -8.89 -19.77 7.13
C LEU A 97 -8.11 -20.08 5.84
N THR A 98 -8.25 -21.29 5.30
CA THR A 98 -7.60 -21.70 4.05
C THR A 98 -8.15 -20.90 2.86
N ALA A 99 -9.48 -20.78 2.76
CA ALA A 99 -10.12 -19.95 1.74
C ALA A 99 -9.69 -18.48 1.85
N LEU A 100 -9.56 -17.97 3.07
CA LEU A 100 -9.13 -16.61 3.33
C LEU A 100 -7.67 -16.37 2.94
N GLN A 101 -6.79 -17.36 3.13
CA GLN A 101 -5.40 -17.30 2.65
C GLN A 101 -5.32 -17.17 1.12
N ASP A 102 -6.22 -17.82 0.40
CA ASP A 102 -6.33 -17.66 -1.07
C ASP A 102 -6.77 -16.26 -1.45
N GLU A 103 -7.76 -15.70 -0.73
CA GLU A 103 -8.19 -14.32 -0.95
C GLU A 103 -7.10 -13.31 -0.60
N ILE A 104 -6.32 -13.53 0.46
CA ILE A 104 -5.15 -12.71 0.80
C ILE A 104 -4.13 -12.75 -0.34
N ARG A 105 -3.85 -13.93 -0.91
CA ARG A 105 -2.95 -14.06 -2.07
C ARG A 105 -3.45 -13.25 -3.27
N LYS A 106 -4.74 -13.36 -3.60
CA LYS A 106 -5.37 -12.59 -4.68
C LYS A 106 -5.34 -11.08 -4.40
N ALA A 107 -5.61 -10.64 -3.17
CA ALA A 107 -5.56 -9.24 -2.77
C ALA A 107 -4.15 -8.66 -2.87
N ARG A 108 -3.11 -9.40 -2.43
CA ARG A 108 -1.70 -9.01 -2.62
C ARG A 108 -1.34 -8.83 -4.09
N TYR A 109 -1.82 -9.73 -4.95
CA TYR A 109 -1.61 -9.63 -6.38
C TYR A 109 -2.30 -8.38 -6.97
N ARG A 110 -3.56 -8.12 -6.60
CA ARG A 110 -4.30 -6.90 -6.99
C ARG A 110 -3.55 -5.64 -6.55
N LEU A 111 -3.11 -5.59 -5.30
CA LEU A 111 -2.34 -4.46 -4.76
C LEU A 111 -1.06 -4.22 -5.56
N ASN A 112 -0.33 -5.29 -5.90
CA ASN A 112 0.88 -5.17 -6.72
C ASN A 112 0.58 -4.57 -8.11
N ILE A 113 -0.51 -4.98 -8.75
CA ILE A 113 -0.97 -4.39 -10.01
C ILE A 113 -1.24 -2.89 -9.83
N ARG A 114 -1.99 -2.50 -8.79
CA ARG A 114 -2.32 -1.08 -8.55
C ARG A 114 -1.07 -0.23 -8.33
N TYR A 115 -0.08 -0.76 -7.60
CA TYR A 115 1.22 -0.11 -7.44
C TYR A 115 1.97 0.07 -8.76
N ARG A 116 1.97 -0.95 -9.64
CA ARG A 116 2.60 -0.85 -10.96
C ARG A 116 1.91 0.20 -11.83
N GLU A 117 0.59 0.20 -11.85
CA GLU A 117 -0.21 1.18 -12.61
C GLU A 117 0.06 2.61 -12.12
N LYS A 118 0.08 2.85 -10.81
CA LYS A 118 0.44 4.14 -10.21
C LYS A 118 1.86 4.56 -10.63
N LYS A 119 2.84 3.67 -10.44
CA LYS A 119 4.25 3.94 -10.74
C LYS A 119 4.48 4.27 -12.22
N MET A 120 3.71 3.69 -13.12
CA MET A 120 3.75 4.03 -14.54
C MET A 120 3.36 5.50 -14.78
N VAL A 121 2.29 5.98 -14.14
CA VAL A 121 1.84 7.38 -14.26
C VAL A 121 2.84 8.34 -13.59
N GLU A 122 3.42 7.97 -12.46
CA GLU A 122 4.49 8.76 -11.81
C GLU A 122 5.71 8.92 -12.72
N LYS A 123 6.14 7.85 -13.41
CA LYS A 123 7.22 7.93 -14.39
C LYS A 123 6.90 8.86 -15.56
N LEU A 124 5.64 8.88 -16.01
CA LEU A 124 5.20 9.83 -17.04
C LEU A 124 5.29 11.27 -16.52
N ARG A 125 4.81 11.53 -15.30
CA ARG A 125 4.92 12.85 -14.65
C ARG A 125 6.36 13.31 -14.54
N GLN A 126 7.26 12.42 -14.12
CA GLN A 126 8.68 12.73 -13.98
C GLN A 126 9.32 13.12 -15.31
N ARG A 127 9.04 12.38 -16.39
CA ARG A 127 9.53 12.70 -17.74
C ARG A 127 8.97 14.04 -18.26
N ASP A 128 7.69 14.29 -18.04
CA ASP A 128 7.06 15.56 -18.43
C ASP A 128 7.67 16.74 -17.66
N LEU A 129 7.98 16.55 -16.37
CA LEU A 129 8.65 17.55 -15.55
C LEU A 129 10.07 17.83 -16.04
N GLU A 130 10.86 16.79 -16.31
CA GLU A 130 12.22 16.93 -16.85
C GLU A 130 12.21 17.68 -18.18
N ARG A 131 11.27 17.35 -19.06
CA ARG A 131 11.08 18.07 -20.32
C ARG A 131 10.74 19.54 -20.10
N TYR A 132 9.79 19.83 -19.22
CA TYR A 132 9.40 21.20 -18.89
C TYR A 132 10.59 22.02 -18.35
N LEU A 133 11.38 21.44 -17.45
CA LEU A 133 12.56 22.09 -16.89
C LEU A 133 13.64 22.35 -17.95
N ASN A 134 13.87 21.41 -18.88
CA ASN A 134 14.82 21.59 -19.97
C ASN A 134 14.36 22.69 -20.94
N GLU A 135 13.06 22.73 -21.29
CA GLU A 135 12.50 23.78 -22.14
C GLU A 135 12.61 25.17 -21.47
N LYS A 136 12.37 25.24 -20.15
CA LYS A 136 12.53 26.48 -19.38
C LYS A 136 13.99 26.96 -19.39
N ARG A 137 14.95 26.07 -19.09
CA ARG A 137 16.39 26.40 -19.13
C ARG A 137 16.84 26.88 -20.51
N LEU A 138 16.36 26.23 -21.58
CA LEU A 138 16.69 26.64 -22.95
C LEU A 138 16.14 28.04 -23.28
N LYS A 139 14.96 28.41 -22.77
CA LYS A 139 14.40 29.77 -22.94
C LYS A 139 15.22 30.79 -22.16
N GLU A 140 15.52 30.52 -20.89
CA GLU A 140 16.33 31.39 -20.04
C GLU A 140 17.72 31.63 -20.66
N GLN A 141 18.37 30.58 -21.19
CA GLN A 141 19.65 30.72 -21.88
C GLN A 141 19.56 31.63 -23.11
N LYS A 142 18.52 31.46 -23.95
CA LYS A 142 18.29 32.33 -25.11
C LYS A 142 18.08 33.79 -24.72
N GLU A 143 17.34 34.03 -23.64
CA GLU A 143 17.10 35.38 -23.11
C GLU A 143 18.42 36.01 -22.66
N VAL A 144 19.24 35.29 -21.89
CA VAL A 144 20.57 35.76 -21.46
C VAL A 144 21.48 36.07 -22.65
N ASP A 145 21.54 35.17 -23.65
CA ASP A 145 22.36 35.37 -24.85
C ASP A 145 21.90 36.59 -25.66
N SER A 146 20.58 36.80 -25.77
CA SER A 146 20.02 37.99 -26.44
C SER A 146 20.33 39.30 -25.70
N LEU A 147 20.26 39.30 -24.37
CA LEU A 147 20.65 40.47 -23.57
C LEU A 147 22.15 40.76 -23.71
N SER A 148 22.99 39.72 -23.76
CA SER A 148 24.43 39.86 -23.98
C SER A 148 24.73 40.48 -25.34
N THR A 149 24.13 39.96 -26.42
CA THR A 149 24.31 40.50 -27.78
C THR A 149 23.83 41.95 -27.91
N ILE A 150 22.68 42.30 -27.32
CA ILE A 150 22.20 43.69 -27.24
C ILE A 150 23.26 44.54 -26.53
N ARG A 151 23.69 44.16 -25.32
CA ARG A 151 24.68 44.92 -24.55
C ARG A 151 25.99 45.14 -25.33
N HIS A 152 26.46 44.12 -26.04
CA HIS A 152 27.65 44.21 -26.89
C HIS A 152 27.43 45.17 -28.08
N ALA A 153 26.28 45.11 -28.75
CA ALA A 153 25.94 46.02 -29.86
C ALA A 153 25.85 47.49 -29.40
N TRP A 154 25.26 47.74 -28.23
CA TRP A 154 25.23 49.08 -27.63
C TRP A 154 26.63 49.59 -27.28
N LYS A 155 27.52 48.72 -26.80
CA LYS A 155 28.90 49.09 -26.47
C LYS A 155 29.74 49.41 -27.72
N GLN A 156 29.55 48.69 -28.82
CA GLN A 156 30.21 49.00 -30.10
C GLN A 156 29.73 50.33 -30.69
N LYS A 157 28.41 50.56 -30.71
CA LYS A 157 27.82 51.81 -31.24
C LYS A 157 28.21 53.07 -30.46
N ASN A 158 28.52 52.92 -29.17
CA ASN A 158 28.98 54.02 -28.31
C ASN A 158 30.52 54.10 -28.19
N GLY A 159 31.25 53.05 -28.58
CA GLY A 159 32.73 53.02 -28.62
C GLY A 159 33.32 53.63 -29.90
N GLU A 160 32.54 53.77 -30.97
CA GLU A 160 32.93 54.48 -32.21
C GLU A 160 32.82 56.02 -32.10
N LYS A 161 32.35 56.57 -30.98
CA LYS A 161 32.26 58.02 -30.73
C LYS A 161 33.45 58.60 -29.94
N THR A 162 34.64 58.03 -30.14
CA THR A 162 35.89 58.61 -29.65
C THR A 162 36.89 58.66 -30.81
N VAL A 163 36.72 59.69 -31.64
CA VAL A 163 37.78 60.33 -32.42
C VAL A 163 37.79 61.80 -32.01
#